data_AF-A0A5C7RHC3-F1
#
_entry.id   AF-A0A5C7RHC3-F1
#
_cell.length_a   1.000
_cell.length_b   1.000
_cell.length_c   1.000
_cell.angle_alpha   90.00
_cell.angle_beta   90.00
_cell.angle_gamma   90.00
#
_symmetry.space_group_name_H-M   'P 1'
#
loop_
_entity.id
_entity.type
_entity.pdbx_description
1 polymer ?
#
loop_
_entity_poly.entity_id
_entity_poly.type
_entity_poly.pdbx_seq_one_letter_code
_entity_poly.pdbx_strand_id
1 'polypeptide(L)'
;MLLATQEDALNLLKKSWPLIIDECRSVLGSELHYQAMVYHCLRQTGVPREQLGMNVKMLITKPVSLLFQELDIKKHIEYQGAFEPIPDICIFSPAVEGDWRRRKQEQTLKSLLLAIEIKASERHKGRLSCREIAFDIKKLAAQRVEAQYRGSDFLPVVLIIDTAPDLKERMTEKSLKQVQDKAKQENVGFLYVSPVSEIHRL
;
A
#
# COMPACT_ATOMS: atom_id res chain seq x y z
N MET A 1 7.72 -3.27 21.02
CA MET A 1 7.22 -4.61 20.64
C MET A 1 7.77 -4.91 19.26
N LEU A 2 8.44 -6.04 19.08
CA LEU A 2 8.90 -6.47 17.75
C LEU A 2 7.73 -7.12 17.01
N LEU A 3 7.55 -6.79 15.74
CA LEU A 3 6.50 -7.38 14.91
C LEU A 3 7.09 -8.53 14.12
N ALA A 4 6.74 -9.77 14.44
CA ALA A 4 7.35 -10.94 13.79
C ALA A 4 6.46 -11.53 12.69
N THR A 5 5.16 -11.28 12.74
CA THR A 5 4.16 -11.93 11.89
C THR A 5 3.26 -10.93 11.16
N GLN A 6 2.61 -11.41 10.10
CA GLN A 6 1.57 -10.66 9.40
C GLN A 6 0.42 -10.25 10.33
N GLU A 7 0.07 -11.11 11.29
CA GLU A 7 -0.96 -10.84 12.30
C GLU A 7 -0.58 -9.69 13.23
N ASP A 8 0.69 -9.62 13.65
CA ASP A 8 1.19 -8.49 14.45
C ASP A 8 1.05 -7.16 13.68
N ALA A 9 1.47 -7.17 12.41
CA ALA A 9 1.38 -6.00 11.54
C ALA A 9 -0.08 -5.58 11.31
N LEU A 10 -0.96 -6.55 11.07
CA LEU A 10 -2.39 -6.33 10.89
C LEU A 10 -3.04 -5.74 12.15
N ASN A 11 -2.74 -6.29 13.32
CA ASN A 11 -3.27 -5.81 14.60
C ASN A 11 -2.85 -4.37 14.88
N LEU A 12 -1.60 -4.00 14.54
CA LEU A 12 -1.17 -2.60 14.66
C LEU A 12 -1.81 -1.68 13.63
N LEU A 13 -2.03 -2.13 12.39
CA LEU A 13 -2.79 -1.35 11.41
C LEU A 13 -4.21 -1.09 11.92
N LYS A 14 -4.91 -2.12 12.40
CA LYS A 14 -6.25 -2.01 13.02
C LYS A 14 -6.26 -1.04 14.19
N LYS A 15 -5.26 -1.12 15.07
CA LYS A 15 -5.09 -0.20 16.21
C LYS A 15 -4.81 1.24 15.77
N SER A 16 -4.09 1.44 14.67
CA SER A 16 -3.79 2.77 14.12
C SER A 16 -4.95 3.41 13.37
N TRP A 17 -5.93 2.62 12.93
CA TRP A 17 -6.98 3.08 12.04
C TRP A 17 -7.79 4.26 12.58
N PRO A 18 -8.23 4.31 13.86
CA PRO A 18 -8.92 5.48 14.40
C PRO A 18 -8.07 6.76 14.33
N LEU A 19 -6.78 6.67 14.65
CA LEU A 19 -5.87 7.81 14.57
C LEU A 19 -5.65 8.27 13.13
N ILE A 20 -5.51 7.34 12.18
CA ILE A 20 -5.40 7.65 10.75
C ILE A 20 -6.65 8.40 10.28
N ILE A 21 -7.84 7.95 10.68
CA ILE A 21 -9.10 8.60 10.34
C ILE A 21 -9.13 10.03 10.86
N ASP A 22 -8.86 10.23 12.16
CA ASP A 22 -8.92 11.53 12.80
C ASP A 22 -7.94 12.52 12.15
N GLU A 23 -6.68 12.09 11.99
CA GLU A 23 -5.63 12.87 11.35
C GLU A 23 -6.03 13.23 9.91
N CYS A 24 -6.40 12.26 9.06
CA CYS A 24 -6.71 12.50 7.65
C CYS A 24 -8.00 13.31 7.43
N ARG A 25 -8.92 13.35 8.40
CA ARG A 25 -10.11 14.24 8.37
C ARG A 25 -9.78 15.66 8.83
N SER A 26 -8.72 15.84 9.62
CA SER A 26 -8.39 17.13 10.25
C SER A 26 -7.66 18.11 9.32
N VAL A 27 -6.98 17.62 8.30
CA VAL A 27 -6.18 18.41 7.37
C VAL A 27 -6.38 17.94 5.94
N LEU A 28 -6.22 18.86 4.98
CA LEU A 28 -6.27 18.57 3.56
C LEU A 28 -4.84 18.52 3.03
N GLY A 29 -4.50 17.47 2.29
CA GLY A 29 -3.15 17.27 1.76
C GLY A 29 -3.13 16.51 0.44
N SER A 30 -1.96 16.48 -0.18
CA SER A 30 -1.71 15.60 -1.32
C SER A 30 -1.41 14.17 -0.85
N GLU A 31 -1.34 13.22 -1.80
CA GLU A 31 -1.02 11.81 -1.52
C GLU A 31 0.22 11.66 -0.63
N LEU A 32 1.32 12.37 -0.93
CA LEU A 32 2.56 12.32 -0.13
C LEU A 32 2.38 12.82 1.32
N HIS A 33 1.53 13.83 1.54
CA HIS A 33 1.22 14.31 2.88
C HIS A 33 0.54 13.20 3.68
N TYR A 34 -0.46 12.55 3.09
CA TYR A 34 -1.17 11.46 3.73
C TYR A 34 -0.30 10.22 3.95
N GLN A 35 0.64 9.91 3.05
CA GLN A 35 1.64 8.86 3.30
C GLN A 35 2.44 9.13 4.57
N ALA A 36 2.91 10.37 4.75
CA ALA A 36 3.66 10.76 5.95
C ALA A 36 2.79 10.71 7.22
N MET A 37 1.51 11.07 7.12
CA MET A 37 0.57 10.97 8.25
C MET A 37 0.29 9.53 8.65
N VAL A 38 0.02 8.64 7.69
CA VAL A 38 -0.18 7.20 7.96
C VAL A 38 1.09 6.60 8.56
N TYR A 39 2.27 6.94 8.03
CA TYR A 39 3.56 6.57 8.62
C TYR A 39 3.65 7.01 10.09
N HIS A 40 3.32 8.27 10.37
CA HIS A 40 3.33 8.82 11.72
C HIS A 40 2.36 8.08 12.66
N CYS A 41 1.12 7.84 12.22
CA CYS A 41 0.12 7.13 13.01
C CYS A 41 0.59 5.73 13.39
N LEU A 42 1.18 4.99 12.44
CA LEU A 42 1.76 3.66 12.69
C LEU A 42 2.92 3.70 13.69
N ARG A 43 3.77 4.74 13.65
CA ARG A 43 4.83 4.94 14.65
C ARG A 43 4.25 5.17 16.04
N GLN A 44 3.21 6.00 16.16
CA GLN A 44 2.56 6.31 17.44
C GLN A 44 1.88 5.08 18.05
N THR A 45 1.31 4.21 17.24
CA THR A 45 0.60 3.02 17.75
C THR A 45 1.49 1.85 18.13
N GLY A 46 2.77 1.89 17.73
CA GLY A 46 3.82 1.03 18.24
C GLY A 46 4.68 0.32 17.20
N VAL A 47 4.54 0.58 15.90
CA VAL A 47 5.40 -0.03 14.87
C VAL A 47 6.83 0.48 15.02
N PRO A 48 7.86 -0.36 15.25
CA PRO A 48 9.25 0.10 15.42
C PRO A 48 9.80 0.79 14.17
N ARG A 49 10.65 1.81 14.35
CA ARG A 49 11.25 2.58 13.24
C ARG A 49 12.06 1.70 12.27
N GLU A 50 12.73 0.70 12.81
CA GLU A 50 13.57 -0.25 12.06
C GLU A 50 12.74 -1.28 11.30
N GLN A 51 11.41 -1.25 11.48
CA GLN A 51 10.44 -2.14 10.84
C GLN A 51 9.41 -1.38 9.99
N LEU A 52 9.54 -0.05 9.83
CA LEU A 52 8.58 0.78 9.10
C LEU A 52 9.29 1.57 8.00
N GLY A 53 9.01 1.20 6.75
CA GLY A 53 9.49 1.88 5.56
C GLY A 53 8.40 2.72 4.90
N MET A 54 8.81 3.78 4.21
CA MET A 54 7.96 4.60 3.34
C MET A 54 8.61 4.69 1.96
N ASN A 55 7.83 4.51 0.89
CA ASN A 55 8.30 4.54 -0.49
C ASN A 55 9.49 3.59 -0.74
N VAL A 56 9.39 2.35 -0.24
CA VAL A 56 10.49 1.37 -0.29
C VAL A 56 10.60 0.75 -1.66
N LYS A 57 11.72 0.98 -2.33
CA LYS A 57 12.03 0.43 -3.64
C LYS A 57 12.47 -1.03 -3.53
N MET A 58 11.65 -1.96 -4.01
CA MET A 58 11.94 -3.39 -3.94
C MET A 58 12.24 -3.92 -5.34
N LEU A 59 13.51 -4.01 -5.73
CA LEU A 59 13.87 -4.54 -7.05
C LEU A 59 13.63 -6.05 -7.11
N ILE A 60 12.80 -6.48 -8.07
CA ILE A 60 12.45 -7.88 -8.34
C ILE A 60 13.02 -8.25 -9.69
N THR A 61 14.16 -8.97 -9.68
CA THR A 61 14.74 -9.52 -10.91
C THR A 61 13.98 -10.76 -11.34
N LYS A 62 13.80 -10.94 -12.66
CA LYS A 62 13.09 -12.08 -13.26
C LYS A 62 11.67 -12.24 -12.67
N PRO A 63 10.76 -11.29 -12.91
CA PRO A 63 9.40 -11.35 -12.37
C PRO A 63 8.67 -12.62 -12.84
N VAL A 64 7.89 -13.22 -11.94
CA VAL A 64 7.08 -14.42 -12.23
C VAL A 64 5.59 -14.12 -12.35
N SER A 65 5.13 -12.99 -11.82
CA SER A 65 3.75 -12.55 -11.96
C SER A 65 3.51 -12.02 -13.38
N LEU A 66 2.38 -12.43 -13.97
CA LEU A 66 2.02 -12.04 -15.34
C LEU A 66 2.00 -10.52 -15.51
N LEU A 67 1.44 -9.79 -14.53
CA LEU A 67 1.39 -8.34 -14.59
C LEU A 67 2.80 -7.72 -14.64
N PHE A 68 3.72 -8.17 -13.80
CA PHE A 68 5.07 -7.59 -13.80
C PHE A 68 5.86 -8.00 -15.03
N GLN A 69 5.65 -9.19 -15.58
CA GLN A 69 6.21 -9.58 -16.89
C GLN A 69 5.69 -8.68 -18.02
N GLU A 70 4.38 -8.42 -18.07
CA GLU A 70 3.77 -7.51 -19.06
C GLU A 70 4.31 -6.07 -18.93
N LEU A 71 4.50 -5.59 -17.70
CA LEU A 71 5.05 -4.26 -17.45
C LEU A 71 6.55 -4.18 -17.76
N ASP A 72 7.28 -5.27 -17.55
CA ASP A 72 8.70 -5.37 -17.88
C ASP A 72 8.92 -5.31 -19.40
N ILE A 73 8.17 -6.08 -20.19
CA ILE A 73 8.26 -6.10 -21.66
C ILE A 73 7.97 -4.72 -22.28
N LYS A 74 7.17 -3.88 -21.62
CA LYS A 74 6.84 -2.53 -22.08
C LYS A 74 7.97 -1.51 -21.87
N LYS A 75 9.01 -1.85 -21.11
CA LYS A 75 10.16 -0.97 -20.89
C LYS A 75 11.08 -0.96 -22.10
N HIS A 76 11.90 0.08 -22.19
CA HIS A 76 13.03 0.10 -23.12
C HIS A 76 13.93 -1.12 -22.88
N ILE A 77 14.46 -1.71 -23.95
CA ILE A 77 15.16 -3.01 -23.95
C ILE A 77 16.28 -3.10 -22.91
N GLU A 78 17.01 -2.00 -22.69
CA GLU A 78 18.10 -1.90 -21.71
C GLU A 78 17.64 -1.94 -20.24
N TYR A 79 16.33 -1.77 -19.99
CA TYR A 79 15.73 -1.73 -18.66
C TYR A 79 14.77 -2.90 -18.42
N GLN A 80 14.74 -3.89 -19.32
CA GLN A 80 13.97 -5.13 -19.15
C GLN A 80 14.70 -6.14 -18.26
N GLY A 81 13.97 -7.15 -17.78
CA GLY A 81 14.47 -8.25 -16.94
C GLY A 81 14.23 -8.06 -15.44
N ALA A 82 13.62 -6.95 -15.02
CA ALA A 82 13.33 -6.69 -13.62
C ALA A 82 12.18 -5.69 -13.45
N PHE A 83 11.45 -5.77 -12.35
CA PHE A 83 10.42 -4.80 -11.97
C PHE A 83 10.66 -4.28 -10.55
N GLU A 84 10.38 -2.99 -10.30
CA GLU A 84 10.62 -2.36 -8.99
C GLU A 84 9.29 -1.80 -8.46
N PRO A 85 8.47 -2.60 -7.74
CA PRO A 85 7.37 -2.06 -6.98
C PRO A 85 7.88 -1.13 -5.87
N ILE A 86 7.09 -0.10 -5.59
CA ILE A 86 7.36 0.90 -4.55
C ILE A 86 6.05 1.09 -3.78
N PRO A 87 5.75 0.25 -2.78
CA PRO A 87 4.60 0.50 -1.92
C PRO A 87 4.84 1.76 -1.07
N ASP A 88 3.77 2.50 -0.81
CA ASP A 88 3.85 3.76 -0.08
C ASP A 88 4.29 3.55 1.36
N ILE A 89 3.76 2.53 2.03
CA ILE A 89 4.14 2.14 3.40
C ILE A 89 4.38 0.65 3.48
N CYS A 90 5.43 0.25 4.19
CA CYS A 90 5.76 -1.16 4.44
C CYS A 90 6.03 -1.40 5.93
N ILE A 91 5.43 -2.46 6.48
CA ILE A 91 5.81 -3.01 7.78
C ILE A 91 6.61 -4.29 7.52
N PHE A 92 7.77 -4.40 8.14
CA PHE A 92 8.69 -5.52 8.00
C PHE A 92 8.83 -6.30 9.31
N SER A 93 9.31 -7.54 9.24
CA SER A 93 9.79 -8.30 10.38
C SER A 93 11.14 -7.76 10.87
N PRO A 94 11.64 -8.16 12.06
CA PRO A 94 12.89 -7.64 12.60
C PRO A 94 14.10 -8.04 11.74
N ALA A 95 13.94 -9.08 10.90
CA ALA A 95 14.97 -9.58 9.99
C ALA A 95 15.35 -8.58 8.89
N VAL A 96 14.62 -7.47 8.72
CA VAL A 96 15.03 -6.38 7.82
C VAL A 96 16.17 -5.53 8.42
N GLU A 97 16.35 -5.55 9.75
CA GLU A 97 17.40 -4.83 10.48
C GLU A 97 17.48 -3.32 10.16
N GLY A 98 16.35 -2.70 9.83
CA GLY A 98 16.31 -1.29 9.40
C GLY A 98 17.02 -0.99 8.07
N ASP A 99 17.36 -2.02 7.27
CA ASP A 99 18.09 -1.85 6.01
C ASP A 99 17.32 -2.43 4.81
N TRP A 100 16.48 -1.59 4.21
CA TRP A 100 15.74 -1.88 2.98
C TRP A 100 16.31 -1.16 1.75
N ARG A 101 17.62 -0.87 1.74
CA ARG A 101 18.28 -0.30 0.55
C ARG A 101 18.25 -1.32 -0.60
N ARG A 102 18.22 -0.84 -1.84
CA ARG A 102 18.14 -1.67 -3.08
C ARG A 102 19.06 -2.90 -3.11
N ARG A 103 20.28 -2.82 -2.57
CA ARG A 103 21.23 -3.97 -2.51
C ARG A 103 20.79 -5.12 -1.59
N LYS A 104 19.77 -4.91 -0.76
CA LYS A 104 19.15 -5.88 0.15
C LYS A 104 17.79 -6.37 -0.39
N GLN A 105 17.55 -6.25 -1.70
CA GLN A 105 16.25 -6.51 -2.34
C GLN A 105 15.59 -7.83 -1.91
N GLU A 106 16.34 -8.94 -1.86
CA GLU A 106 15.77 -10.25 -1.50
C GLU A 106 15.33 -10.29 -0.05
N GLN A 107 16.18 -9.82 0.87
CA GLN A 107 15.87 -9.76 2.29
C GLN A 107 14.71 -8.80 2.58
N THR A 108 14.67 -7.68 1.86
CA THR A 108 13.60 -6.67 1.97
C THR A 108 12.25 -7.28 1.63
N LEU A 109 12.16 -7.99 0.50
CA LEU A 109 10.92 -8.66 0.08
C LEU A 109 10.55 -9.80 1.05
N LYS A 110 11.51 -10.62 1.46
CA LYS A 110 11.28 -11.75 2.39
C LYS A 110 10.84 -11.31 3.78
N SER A 111 11.27 -10.12 4.21
CA SER A 111 10.94 -9.58 5.53
C SER A 111 9.63 -8.79 5.52
N LEU A 112 8.99 -8.57 4.37
CA LEU A 112 7.77 -7.79 4.27
C LEU A 112 6.62 -8.51 4.97
N LEU A 113 5.95 -7.86 5.91
CA LEU A 113 4.77 -8.39 6.61
C LEU A 113 3.48 -7.77 6.08
N LEU A 114 3.52 -6.47 5.73
CA LEU A 114 2.37 -5.71 5.26
C LEU A 114 2.83 -4.59 4.33
N ALA A 115 2.11 -4.39 3.23
CA ALA A 115 2.34 -3.27 2.31
C ALA A 115 1.03 -2.51 2.07
N ILE A 116 1.09 -1.18 2.15
CA ILE A 116 -0.05 -0.28 1.95
C ILE A 116 0.23 0.59 0.73
N GLU A 117 -0.73 0.62 -0.21
CA GLU A 117 -0.83 1.67 -1.23
C GLU A 117 -1.90 2.69 -0.79
N ILE A 118 -1.56 3.97 -0.80
CA ILE A 118 -2.40 5.07 -0.38
C ILE A 118 -2.89 5.84 -1.61
N LYS A 119 -4.18 6.21 -1.64
CA LYS A 119 -4.77 7.05 -2.68
C LYS A 119 -5.61 8.17 -2.07
N ALA A 120 -5.44 9.39 -2.59
CA ALA A 120 -6.11 10.57 -2.07
C ALA A 120 -7.01 11.24 -3.13
N SER A 121 -8.21 11.69 -2.73
CA SER A 121 -9.18 12.32 -3.64
C SER A 121 -8.98 13.80 -3.90
N GLU A 122 -8.07 14.45 -3.17
CA GLU A 122 -7.68 15.86 -3.34
C GLU A 122 -7.04 16.10 -4.72
N ARG A 123 -7.88 16.28 -5.74
CA ARG A 123 -7.49 16.44 -7.15
C ARG A 123 -8.28 17.58 -7.76
N HIS A 124 -7.61 18.72 -7.95
CA HIS A 124 -8.22 19.89 -8.58
C HIS A 124 -8.91 19.51 -9.91
N LYS A 125 -10.24 19.67 -9.96
CA LYS A 125 -11.08 19.40 -11.15
C LYS A 125 -11.09 17.94 -11.61
N GLY A 126 -10.73 16.99 -10.73
CA GLY A 126 -10.67 15.57 -11.06
C GLY A 126 -11.21 14.71 -9.93
N ARG A 127 -11.41 13.42 -10.22
CA ARG A 127 -11.68 12.41 -9.20
C ARG A 127 -10.57 11.37 -9.20
N LEU A 128 -10.43 10.67 -8.07
CA LEU A 128 -9.70 9.41 -8.07
C LEU A 128 -10.30 8.45 -9.09
N SER A 129 -9.47 8.00 -10.02
CA SER A 129 -9.90 7.09 -11.08
C SER A 129 -10.04 5.68 -10.54
N CYS A 130 -11.22 5.08 -10.72
CA CYS A 130 -11.43 3.66 -10.42
C CYS A 130 -10.41 2.77 -11.14
N ARG A 131 -10.00 3.14 -12.36
CA ARG A 131 -9.02 2.38 -13.16
C ARG A 131 -7.64 2.41 -12.53
N GLU A 132 -7.24 3.56 -11.99
CA GLU A 132 -5.95 3.74 -11.32
C GLU A 132 -5.89 2.86 -10.06
N ILE A 133 -6.86 3.03 -9.16
CA ILE A 133 -6.96 2.24 -7.92
C ILE A 133 -7.02 0.73 -8.23
N ALA A 134 -7.83 0.32 -9.22
CA ALA A 134 -7.92 -1.08 -9.61
C ALA A 134 -6.60 -1.64 -10.16
N PHE A 135 -5.79 -0.81 -10.81
CA PHE A 135 -4.47 -1.20 -11.28
C PHE A 135 -3.48 -1.30 -10.12
N ASP A 136 -3.53 -0.41 -9.14
CA ASP A 136 -2.68 -0.47 -7.94
C ASP A 136 -2.99 -1.70 -7.07
N ILE A 137 -4.28 -2.05 -6.91
CA ILE A 137 -4.70 -3.31 -6.28
C ILE A 137 -4.07 -4.52 -6.98
N LYS A 138 -4.08 -4.54 -8.33
CA LYS A 138 -3.44 -5.62 -9.10
C LYS A 138 -1.92 -5.63 -8.92
N LYS A 139 -1.26 -4.47 -8.83
CA LYS A 139 0.20 -4.40 -8.54
C LYS A 139 0.52 -4.99 -7.18
N LEU A 140 -0.24 -4.65 -6.13
CA LEU A 140 -0.05 -5.23 -4.80
C LEU A 140 -0.22 -6.75 -4.82
N ALA A 141 -1.26 -7.25 -5.50
CA ALA A 141 -1.48 -8.68 -5.65
C ALA A 141 -0.34 -9.37 -6.43
N ALA A 142 0.13 -8.76 -7.52
CA ALA A 142 1.27 -9.25 -8.29
C ALA A 142 2.56 -9.29 -7.45
N GLN A 143 2.82 -8.25 -6.63
CA GLN A 143 3.95 -8.23 -5.71
C GLN A 143 3.87 -9.35 -4.67
N ARG A 144 2.67 -9.68 -4.17
CA ARG A 144 2.49 -10.84 -3.27
C ARG A 144 2.84 -12.15 -3.96
N VAL A 145 2.45 -12.34 -5.22
CA VAL A 145 2.86 -13.51 -6.01
C VAL A 145 4.39 -13.62 -6.11
N GLU A 146 5.08 -12.49 -6.32
CA GLU A 146 6.55 -12.47 -6.35
C GLU A 146 7.18 -12.87 -5.01
N ALA A 147 6.60 -12.43 -3.89
CA ALA A 147 7.04 -12.78 -2.55
C ALA A 147 6.84 -14.27 -2.26
N GLN A 148 5.66 -14.81 -2.62
CA GLN A 148 5.28 -16.22 -2.45
C GLN A 148 6.20 -17.15 -3.22
N TYR A 149 6.49 -16.81 -4.48
CA TYR A 149 7.45 -17.55 -5.29
C TYR A 149 8.85 -17.60 -4.65
N ARG A 150 9.23 -16.58 -3.87
CA ARG A 150 10.54 -16.46 -3.19
C ARG A 150 10.52 -16.99 -1.74
N GLY A 151 9.45 -17.68 -1.34
CA GLY A 151 9.32 -18.34 -0.04
C GLY A 151 8.93 -17.41 1.11
N SER A 152 8.20 -16.32 0.81
CA SER A 152 7.69 -15.36 1.79
C SER A 152 6.27 -14.94 1.45
N ASP A 153 5.55 -14.26 2.34
CA ASP A 153 4.22 -13.75 2.05
C ASP A 153 3.96 -12.48 2.85
N PHE A 154 3.07 -11.60 2.37
CA PHE A 154 2.69 -10.39 3.10
C PHE A 154 1.22 -10.04 2.89
N LEU A 155 0.70 -9.16 3.73
CA LEU A 155 -0.66 -8.62 3.62
C LEU A 155 -0.66 -7.35 2.74
N PRO A 156 -1.21 -7.40 1.51
CA PRO A 156 -1.42 -6.20 0.71
C PRO A 156 -2.67 -5.45 1.18
N VAL A 157 -2.57 -4.13 1.29
CA VAL A 157 -3.68 -3.24 1.66
C VAL A 157 -3.72 -2.04 0.72
N VAL A 158 -4.92 -1.66 0.28
CA VAL A 158 -5.17 -0.34 -0.31
C VAL A 158 -5.92 0.53 0.69
N LEU A 159 -5.46 1.76 0.87
CA LEU A 159 -6.02 2.76 1.76
C LEU A 159 -6.43 3.98 0.94
N ILE A 160 -7.72 4.30 0.95
CA ILE A 160 -8.28 5.43 0.21
C ILE A 160 -8.69 6.53 1.18
N ILE A 161 -8.12 7.71 1.00
CA ILE A 161 -8.42 8.93 1.75
C ILE A 161 -9.24 9.83 0.84
N ASP A 162 -10.55 9.75 1.01
CA ASP A 162 -11.55 10.43 0.20
C ASP A 162 -12.12 11.66 0.93
N THR A 163 -11.25 12.51 1.44
CA THR A 163 -11.58 13.63 2.34
C THR A 163 -11.80 14.96 1.64
N ALA A 164 -11.70 15.00 0.29
CA ALA A 164 -11.91 16.21 -0.49
C ALA A 164 -13.20 16.97 -0.09
N PRO A 165 -13.13 18.28 0.20
CA PRO A 165 -14.30 19.07 0.59
C PRO A 165 -15.35 19.10 -0.52
N ASP A 166 -14.91 19.20 -1.78
CA ASP A 166 -15.78 19.17 -2.93
C ASP A 166 -16.25 17.74 -3.23
N LEU A 167 -17.57 17.51 -3.14
CA LEU A 167 -18.25 16.28 -3.56
C LEU A 167 -17.91 15.86 -5.00
N LYS A 168 -17.54 16.83 -5.85
CA LYS A 168 -17.16 16.58 -7.24
C LYS A 168 -15.79 15.95 -7.39
N GLU A 169 -14.93 16.06 -6.38
CA GLU A 169 -13.58 15.48 -6.36
C GLU A 169 -13.55 14.12 -5.64
N ARG A 170 -14.55 13.88 -4.77
CA ARG A 170 -14.69 12.60 -4.05
C ARG A 170 -14.97 11.39 -4.93
N MET A 171 -14.83 10.18 -4.41
CA MET A 171 -15.24 8.99 -5.16
C MET A 171 -16.77 8.90 -5.25
N THR A 172 -17.27 8.40 -6.38
CA THR A 172 -18.69 8.02 -6.49
C THR A 172 -18.93 6.68 -5.82
N GLU A 173 -20.16 6.43 -5.33
CA GLU A 173 -20.53 5.13 -4.75
C GLU A 173 -20.28 3.96 -5.71
N LYS A 174 -20.58 4.16 -7.00
CA LYS A 174 -20.33 3.16 -8.05
C LYS A 174 -18.83 2.83 -8.15
N SER A 175 -17.98 3.86 -8.20
CA SER A 175 -16.52 3.67 -8.27
C SER A 175 -15.99 3.02 -7.00
N LEU A 176 -16.48 3.43 -5.82
CA LEU A 176 -16.11 2.85 -4.54
C LEU A 176 -16.46 1.35 -4.49
N LYS A 177 -17.68 0.98 -4.90
CA LYS A 177 -18.10 -0.42 -4.97
C LYS A 177 -17.24 -1.25 -5.92
N GLN A 178 -16.89 -0.70 -7.09
CA GLN A 178 -16.03 -1.37 -8.06
C GLN A 178 -14.63 -1.64 -7.52
N VAL A 179 -14.01 -0.68 -6.83
CA VAL A 179 -12.67 -0.90 -6.24
C VAL A 179 -12.72 -1.86 -5.04
N GLN A 180 -13.79 -1.84 -4.25
CA GLN A 180 -14.01 -2.82 -3.19
C GLN A 180 -14.14 -4.25 -3.70
N ASP A 181 -14.94 -4.44 -4.75
CA ASP A 181 -15.10 -5.75 -5.39
C ASP A 181 -13.77 -6.21 -5.97
N LYS A 182 -12.98 -5.28 -6.52
CA LYS A 182 -11.66 -5.61 -7.03
C LYS A 182 -10.68 -6.01 -5.93
N ALA A 183 -10.63 -5.28 -4.83
CA ALA A 183 -9.80 -5.61 -3.67
C ALA A 183 -10.18 -6.99 -3.11
N LYS A 184 -11.48 -7.28 -3.00
CA LYS A 184 -11.97 -8.60 -2.60
C LYS A 184 -11.54 -9.70 -3.58
N GLN A 185 -11.66 -9.48 -4.88
CA GLN A 185 -11.26 -10.45 -5.91
C GLN A 185 -9.77 -10.79 -5.82
N GLU A 186 -8.92 -9.80 -5.58
CA GLU A 186 -7.46 -9.95 -5.52
C GLU A 186 -6.95 -10.31 -4.11
N ASN A 187 -7.86 -10.52 -3.15
CA ASN A 187 -7.55 -10.74 -1.74
C ASN A 187 -6.60 -9.67 -1.18
N VAL A 188 -6.94 -8.40 -1.38
CA VAL A 188 -6.24 -7.21 -0.90
C VAL A 188 -7.12 -6.52 0.15
N GLY A 189 -6.54 -6.19 1.30
CA GLY A 189 -7.22 -5.45 2.35
C GLY A 189 -7.67 -4.08 1.86
N PHE A 190 -8.84 -3.62 2.29
CA PHE A 190 -9.46 -2.39 1.82
C PHE A 190 -9.83 -1.48 3.00
N LEU A 191 -9.19 -0.32 3.05
CA LEU A 191 -9.49 0.76 3.99
C LEU A 191 -9.96 1.99 3.21
N TYR A 192 -11.01 2.64 3.70
CA TYR A 192 -11.55 3.85 3.11
C TYR A 192 -12.01 4.81 4.21
N VAL A 193 -11.70 6.09 4.05
CA VAL A 193 -12.17 7.16 4.92
C VAL A 193 -12.66 8.33 4.08
N SER A 194 -13.80 8.90 4.45
CA SER A 194 -14.34 10.16 3.96
C SER A 194 -14.71 11.05 5.15
N PRO A 195 -15.19 12.29 4.94
CA PRO A 195 -15.62 13.16 6.04
C PRO A 195 -16.77 12.59 6.89
N VAL A 196 -17.58 11.69 6.32
CA VAL A 196 -18.82 11.20 6.97
C VAL A 196 -18.95 9.69 7.00
N SER A 197 -18.01 8.96 6.42
CA SER A 197 -18.05 7.51 6.35
C SER A 197 -16.67 6.89 6.41
N GLU A 198 -16.63 5.62 6.75
CA GLU A 198 -15.43 4.80 6.75
C GLU A 198 -15.79 3.35 6.45
N ILE A 199 -14.86 2.64 5.82
CA ILE A 199 -15.02 1.22 5.51
C ILE A 199 -13.72 0.53 5.84
N HIS A 200 -13.83 -0.59 6.55
CA HIS A 200 -12.70 -1.38 6.98
C HIS A 200 -12.96 -2.86 6.66
N ARG A 201 -12.18 -3.42 5.74
CA ARG A 201 -12.16 -4.85 5.40
C ARG A 201 -10.72 -5.33 5.28
N LEU A 202 -10.17 -5.86 6.37
CA LEU A 202 -8.82 -6.44 6.41
C LEU A 202 -8.89 -7.94 6.71
#